data_AF-A0A382RLA5-F1
#
_entry.id   AF-A0A382RLA5-F1
#
_cell.length_a   1.000
_cell.length_b   1.000
_cell.length_c   1.000
_cell.angle_alpha   90.00
_cell.angle_beta   90.00
_cell.angle_gamma   90.00
#
_symmetry.space_group_name_H-M   'P 1'
#
loop_
_entity.id
_entity.type
_entity.pdbx_description
1 polymer ?
#
loop_
_entity_poly.entity_id
_entity_poly.type
_entity_poly.pdbx_seq_one_letter_code
_entity_poly.pdbx_strand_id
1 'polypeptide(L)'
;MKKLNNCWLSDDLKNSDEWIFHLDEKSASLTTEFVKDHFKSEKPLFAFQRDDFQVEPVLQVIRSAVEQAMWGTGIALIKGFPRQSLTEAEFRMMIWSIGLHFGVPRPQGKSSQYLSEVSNQGTKYRAADGRGYSSNAKLDFHTDSCDLAFLAC
;
A
#
# COMPACT_ATOMS: atom_id res chain seq x y z
N MET A 1 -12.10 16.80 20.63
CA MET A 1 -10.81 16.34 20.09
C MET A 1 -10.35 17.33 19.03
N LYS A 2 -9.03 17.58 18.92
CA LYS A 2 -8.47 18.40 17.83
C LYS A 2 -8.64 17.61 16.53
N LYS A 3 -9.33 18.19 15.54
CA LYS A 3 -9.42 17.59 14.20
C LYS A 3 -8.04 17.58 13.56
N LEU A 4 -7.62 16.45 13.01
CA LEU A 4 -6.32 16.36 12.36
C LEU A 4 -6.36 17.09 11.00
N ASN A 5 -5.28 17.79 10.69
CA ASN A 5 -4.99 18.38 9.38
C ASN A 5 -3.55 18.02 9.00
N ASN A 6 -2.92 18.68 8.03
CA ASN A 6 -1.54 18.40 7.62
C ASN A 6 -0.46 18.94 8.58
N CYS A 7 -0.84 19.49 9.73
CA CYS A 7 0.07 20.02 10.76
C CYS A 7 -0.25 19.41 12.13
N TRP A 8 0.41 18.29 12.44
CA TRP A 8 0.24 17.54 13.67
C TRP A 8 1.58 17.23 14.33
N LEU A 9 1.52 16.96 15.64
CA LEU A 9 2.59 16.32 16.40
C LEU A 9 2.22 14.86 16.69
N SER A 10 3.19 14.06 17.14
CA SER A 10 2.96 12.64 17.42
C SER A 10 1.81 12.38 18.38
N ASP A 11 1.61 13.28 19.35
CA ASP A 11 0.55 13.12 20.34
C ASP A 11 -0.84 13.43 19.78
N ASP A 12 -0.95 14.21 18.70
CA ASP A 12 -2.21 14.38 17.99
C ASP A 12 -2.63 13.05 17.32
N LEU A 13 -1.69 12.35 16.68
CA LEU A 13 -1.94 11.05 16.03
C LEU A 13 -2.24 9.93 17.02
N LYS A 14 -1.55 9.90 18.18
CA LYS A 14 -1.80 8.87 19.22
C LYS A 14 -3.20 8.97 19.83
N ASN A 15 -3.77 10.17 19.83
CA ASN A 15 -5.07 10.45 20.45
C ASN A 15 -6.21 10.53 19.42
N SER A 16 -6.00 10.03 18.20
CA SER A 16 -6.99 10.07 17.12
C SER A 16 -6.86 8.87 16.18
N ASP A 17 -8.00 8.29 15.84
CA ASP A 17 -8.11 7.22 14.84
C ASP A 17 -8.57 7.73 13.47
N GLU A 18 -8.65 9.06 13.26
CA GLU A 18 -9.12 9.66 11.99
C GLU A 18 -8.27 9.25 10.76
N TRP A 19 -7.05 8.79 10.97
CA TRP A 19 -6.13 8.30 9.92
C TRP A 19 -6.14 6.77 9.79
N ILE A 20 -6.98 6.07 10.57
CA ILE A 20 -7.09 4.59 10.57
C ILE A 20 -8.44 4.18 9.99
N PHE A 21 -8.38 3.39 8.93
CA PHE A 21 -9.51 2.86 8.19
C PHE A 21 -9.60 1.36 8.37
N HIS A 22 -10.82 0.82 8.33
CA HIS A 22 -11.08 -0.59 8.58
C HIS A 22 -11.92 -1.18 7.44
N LEU A 23 -11.48 -2.31 6.92
CA LEU A 23 -12.30 -3.24 6.16
C LEU A 23 -12.96 -4.21 7.14
N ASP A 24 -14.28 -4.37 7.03
CA ASP A 24 -15.00 -5.38 7.79
C ASP A 24 -14.77 -6.78 7.21
N GLU A 25 -15.17 -7.81 7.97
CA GLU A 25 -15.01 -9.22 7.56
C GLU A 25 -15.71 -9.53 6.24
N LYS A 26 -16.85 -8.88 5.98
CA LYS A 26 -17.61 -9.01 4.73
C LYS A 26 -16.78 -8.50 3.55
N SER A 27 -16.20 -7.32 3.66
CA SER A 27 -15.35 -6.71 2.63
C SER A 27 -14.08 -7.53 2.42
N ALA A 28 -13.48 -8.05 3.49
CA ALA A 28 -12.33 -8.95 3.40
C ALA A 28 -12.67 -10.26 2.67
N SER A 29 -13.83 -10.84 2.95
CA SER A 29 -14.32 -12.07 2.31
C SER A 29 -14.60 -11.85 0.82
N LEU A 30 -15.33 -10.78 0.49
CA LEU A 30 -15.58 -10.36 -0.91
C LEU A 30 -14.28 -10.14 -1.68
N THR A 31 -13.28 -9.52 -1.04
CA THR A 31 -11.96 -9.31 -1.65
C THR A 31 -11.27 -10.64 -1.94
N THR A 32 -11.33 -11.57 -1.00
CA THR A 32 -10.72 -12.91 -1.15
C THR A 32 -11.34 -13.65 -2.32
N GLU A 33 -12.67 -13.69 -2.39
CA GLU A 33 -13.42 -14.33 -3.46
C GLU A 33 -13.10 -13.70 -4.82
N PHE A 34 -13.13 -12.37 -4.90
CA PHE A 34 -12.80 -11.64 -6.12
C PHE A 34 -11.40 -11.98 -6.62
N VAL A 35 -10.39 -11.89 -5.74
CA VAL A 35 -8.99 -12.15 -6.08
C VAL A 35 -8.80 -13.58 -6.59
N LYS A 36 -9.37 -14.57 -5.88
CA LYS A 36 -9.25 -15.99 -6.27
C LYS A 36 -9.92 -16.29 -7.61
N ASP A 37 -11.00 -15.59 -7.95
CA ASP A 37 -11.68 -15.80 -9.21
C ASP A 37 -11.01 -15.08 -10.39
N HIS A 38 -10.52 -13.86 -10.17
CA HIS A 38 -10.05 -12.97 -11.23
C HIS A 38 -8.54 -13.08 -11.50
N PHE A 39 -7.73 -13.44 -10.50
CA PHE A 39 -6.27 -13.50 -10.64
C PHE A 39 -5.77 -14.91 -10.91
N LYS A 40 -6.36 -15.57 -11.91
CA LYS A 40 -5.95 -16.89 -12.40
C LYS A 40 -4.65 -16.76 -13.22
N SER A 41 -3.53 -16.69 -12.50
CA SER A 41 -2.12 -17.01 -12.80
C SER A 41 -1.42 -16.69 -14.14
N GLU A 42 -2.06 -16.27 -15.21
CA GLU A 42 -1.36 -16.10 -16.51
C GLU A 42 -1.20 -14.65 -16.96
N LYS A 43 -1.94 -13.70 -16.34
CA LYS A 43 -1.88 -12.29 -16.71
C LYS A 43 -0.57 -11.66 -16.22
N PRO A 44 0.29 -11.11 -17.10
CA PRO A 44 1.48 -10.39 -16.66
C PRO A 44 1.12 -9.14 -15.85
N LEU A 45 1.97 -8.76 -14.87
CA LEU A 45 1.72 -7.63 -13.97
C LEU A 45 1.37 -6.33 -14.72
N PHE A 46 2.11 -6.00 -15.78
CA PHE A 46 1.87 -4.77 -16.56
C PHE A 46 0.68 -4.85 -17.55
N ALA A 47 0.04 -6.01 -17.68
CA ALA A 47 -1.21 -6.13 -18.44
C ALA A 47 -2.44 -5.75 -17.59
N PHE A 48 -2.28 -5.59 -16.27
CA PHE A 48 -3.34 -5.12 -15.40
C PHE A 48 -3.65 -3.65 -15.65
N GLN A 49 -4.92 -3.32 -15.56
CA GLN A 49 -5.51 -2.00 -15.68
C GLN A 49 -6.29 -1.69 -14.41
N ARG A 50 -6.65 -0.42 -14.25
CA ARG A 50 -7.53 0.04 -13.17
C ARG A 50 -8.75 -0.88 -13.00
N ASP A 51 -9.36 -1.29 -14.11
CA ASP A 51 -10.62 -2.01 -14.05
C ASP A 51 -10.50 -3.49 -13.65
N ASP A 52 -9.29 -3.99 -13.40
CA ASP A 52 -9.06 -5.37 -12.95
C ASP A 52 -9.26 -5.56 -11.44
N PHE A 53 -9.49 -4.50 -10.67
CA PHE A 53 -9.91 -4.59 -9.27
C PHE A 53 -11.18 -3.76 -9.05
N GLN A 54 -12.30 -4.42 -8.74
CA GLN A 54 -13.64 -3.79 -8.73
C GLN A 54 -14.44 -4.12 -7.47
N VAL A 55 -13.76 -4.30 -6.34
CA VAL A 55 -14.43 -4.56 -5.04
C VAL A 55 -14.87 -3.22 -4.44
N GLU A 56 -16.02 -2.71 -4.87
CA GLU A 56 -16.44 -1.33 -4.57
C GLU A 56 -16.51 -0.94 -3.08
N PRO A 57 -17.04 -1.76 -2.15
CA PRO A 57 -16.98 -1.43 -0.72
C PRO A 57 -15.56 -1.21 -0.21
N VAL A 58 -14.59 -1.96 -0.75
CA VAL A 58 -13.17 -1.85 -0.40
C VAL A 58 -12.54 -0.65 -1.07
N LEU A 59 -12.85 -0.41 -2.35
CA LEU A 59 -12.38 0.78 -3.07
C LEU A 59 -12.88 2.08 -2.43
N GLN A 60 -14.10 2.11 -1.90
CA GLN A 60 -14.61 3.26 -1.17
C GLN A 60 -13.75 3.57 0.07
N VAL A 61 -13.39 2.54 0.85
CA VAL A 61 -12.50 2.72 2.01
C VAL A 61 -11.11 3.18 1.59
N ILE A 62 -10.55 2.61 0.52
CA ILE A 62 -9.23 3.01 0.01
C ILE A 62 -9.27 4.45 -0.51
N ARG A 63 -10.32 4.87 -1.24
CA ARG A 63 -10.49 6.25 -1.71
C ARG A 63 -10.47 7.23 -0.54
N SER A 64 -11.23 6.97 0.53
CA SER A 64 -11.21 7.81 1.74
C SER A 64 -9.83 7.84 2.40
N ALA A 65 -9.12 6.71 2.45
CA ALA A 65 -7.77 6.66 3.00
C ALA A 65 -6.76 7.44 2.14
N VAL A 66 -6.87 7.37 0.82
CA VAL A 66 -6.04 8.14 -0.12
C VAL A 66 -6.31 9.63 0.01
N GLU A 67 -7.57 10.04 0.12
CA GLU A 67 -7.93 11.45 0.38
C GLU A 67 -7.33 11.95 1.69
N GLN A 68 -7.41 11.14 2.76
CA GLN A 68 -6.82 11.45 4.05
C GLN A 68 -5.28 11.55 3.97
N ALA A 69 -4.64 10.67 3.21
CA ALA A 69 -3.19 10.71 3.01
C ALA A 69 -2.76 11.91 2.17
N MET A 70 -3.48 12.28 1.10
CA MET A 70 -3.09 13.38 0.21
C MET A 70 -3.43 14.75 0.77
N TRP A 71 -4.61 14.90 1.39
CA TRP A 71 -5.18 16.21 1.73
C TRP A 71 -5.47 16.39 3.22
N GLY A 72 -5.47 15.30 3.99
CA GLY A 72 -5.67 15.31 5.44
C GLY A 72 -4.34 15.30 6.20
N THR A 73 -4.04 14.16 6.82
CA THR A 73 -2.90 13.97 7.72
C THR A 73 -1.57 13.73 7.02
N GLY A 74 -1.51 13.53 5.71
CA GLY A 74 -0.26 13.10 5.05
C GLY A 74 0.01 11.58 5.18
N ILE A 75 -0.80 10.86 5.96
CA ILE A 75 -0.72 9.42 6.19
C ILE A 75 -2.13 8.82 6.37
N ALA A 76 -2.27 7.54 6.02
CA ALA A 76 -3.43 6.74 6.36
C ALA A 76 -3.02 5.27 6.56
N LEU A 77 -3.75 4.54 7.41
CA LEU A 77 -3.56 3.11 7.66
C LEU A 77 -4.86 2.38 7.41
N ILE A 78 -4.86 1.40 6.50
CA ILE A 78 -6.02 0.53 6.26
C ILE A 78 -5.75 -0.83 6.92
N LYS A 79 -6.65 -1.26 7.79
CA LYS A 79 -6.64 -2.57 8.45
C LYS A 79 -7.72 -3.48 7.88
N GLY A 80 -7.51 -4.79 7.92
CA GLY A 80 -8.53 -5.78 7.56
C GLY A 80 -8.43 -6.35 6.14
N PHE A 81 -7.34 -6.10 5.41
CA PHE A 81 -7.08 -6.83 4.16
C PHE A 81 -6.90 -8.34 4.42
N PRO A 82 -7.35 -9.23 3.51
CA PRO A 82 -7.36 -10.68 3.74
C PRO A 82 -6.00 -11.33 3.45
N ARG A 83 -4.90 -10.77 3.98
CA ARG A 83 -3.53 -11.21 3.69
C ARG A 83 -3.33 -12.72 3.92
N GLN A 84 -3.90 -13.28 4.99
CA GLN A 84 -3.74 -14.69 5.36
C GLN A 84 -4.48 -15.66 4.43
N SER A 85 -5.48 -15.17 3.68
CA SER A 85 -6.32 -15.98 2.79
C SER A 85 -5.82 -16.00 1.35
N LEU A 86 -4.76 -15.23 1.06
CA LEU A 86 -4.17 -15.02 -0.26
C LEU A 86 -2.71 -15.51 -0.27
N THR A 87 -2.31 -16.10 -1.39
CA THR A 87 -0.91 -16.34 -1.71
C THR A 87 -0.17 -15.02 -1.89
N GLU A 88 1.17 -15.06 -1.83
CA GLU A 88 2.00 -13.88 -2.08
C GLU A 88 1.75 -13.31 -3.49
N ALA A 89 1.61 -14.17 -4.50
CA ALA A 89 1.35 -13.75 -5.88
C ALA A 89 0.00 -13.05 -6.01
N GLU A 90 -1.06 -13.61 -5.43
CA GLU A 90 -2.40 -13.02 -5.39
C GLU A 90 -2.42 -11.67 -4.68
N PHE A 91 -1.79 -11.60 -3.50
CA PHE A 91 -1.69 -10.36 -2.74
C PHE A 91 -0.91 -9.29 -3.51
N ARG A 92 0.20 -9.67 -4.14
CA ARG A 92 1.01 -8.78 -4.99
C ARG A 92 0.20 -8.21 -6.16
N MET A 93 -0.57 -9.06 -6.86
CA MET A 93 -1.44 -8.62 -7.97
C MET A 93 -2.57 -7.72 -7.47
N MET A 94 -3.13 -7.99 -6.29
CA MET A 94 -4.15 -7.16 -5.65
C MET A 94 -3.62 -5.77 -5.34
N ILE A 95 -2.48 -5.65 -4.66
CA ILE A 95 -1.88 -4.36 -4.30
C ILE A 95 -1.50 -3.57 -5.55
N TRP A 96 -0.94 -4.24 -6.57
CA TRP A 96 -0.68 -3.62 -7.87
C TRP A 96 -1.95 -3.03 -8.49
N SER A 97 -3.00 -3.84 -8.60
CA SER A 97 -4.27 -3.43 -9.22
C SER A 97 -4.97 -2.31 -8.45
N ILE A 98 -4.87 -2.31 -7.11
CA ILE A 98 -5.32 -1.20 -6.26
C ILE A 98 -4.55 0.08 -6.60
N GLY A 99 -3.22 0.02 -6.70
CA GLY A 99 -2.41 1.19 -7.02
C GLY A 99 -2.79 1.88 -8.33
N LEU A 100 -3.23 1.11 -9.34
CA LEU A 100 -3.68 1.63 -10.63
C LEU A 100 -4.96 2.49 -10.56
N HIS A 101 -5.72 2.43 -9.46
CA HIS A 101 -6.84 3.36 -9.24
C HIS A 101 -6.39 4.76 -8.81
N PHE A 102 -5.18 4.89 -8.27
CA PHE A 102 -4.75 6.08 -7.53
C PHE A 102 -3.54 6.79 -8.15
N GLY A 103 -3.20 6.43 -9.39
CA GLY A 103 -2.21 7.17 -10.16
C GLY A 103 -1.48 6.31 -11.17
N VAL A 104 -0.28 6.77 -11.54
CA VAL A 104 0.62 6.08 -12.46
C VAL A 104 1.80 5.54 -11.65
N PRO A 105 2.05 4.21 -11.65
CA PRO A 105 3.20 3.64 -10.96
C PRO A 105 4.51 4.27 -11.43
N ARG A 106 5.43 4.53 -10.49
CA ARG A 106 6.76 5.07 -10.77
C ARG A 106 7.83 4.01 -10.53
N PRO A 107 8.86 3.92 -11.38
CA PRO A 107 10.03 3.07 -11.11
C PRO A 107 10.72 3.52 -9.81
N GLN A 108 11.02 2.57 -8.93
CA GLN A 108 11.57 2.84 -7.59
C GLN A 108 13.10 2.74 -7.51
N GLY A 109 13.76 2.19 -8.55
CA GLY A 109 15.19 1.94 -8.53
C GLY A 109 15.81 1.80 -9.91
N LYS A 110 17.13 1.58 -9.94
CA LYS A 110 17.89 1.39 -11.19
C LYS A 110 17.38 0.21 -12.02
N SER A 111 16.90 -0.83 -11.36
CA SER A 111 16.29 -2.00 -12.02
C SER A 111 14.86 -1.74 -12.53
N SER A 112 14.38 -0.50 -12.39
CA SER A 112 13.06 -0.05 -12.82
C SER A 112 11.90 -0.90 -12.29
N GLN A 113 12.04 -1.44 -11.08
CA GLN A 113 10.95 -2.13 -10.41
C GLN A 113 9.87 -1.13 -9.95
N TYR A 114 8.60 -1.46 -10.18
CA TYR A 114 7.46 -0.61 -9.81
C TYR A 114 6.77 -1.06 -8.53
N LEU A 115 6.95 -2.33 -8.16
CA LEU A 115 6.52 -2.93 -6.91
C LEU A 115 7.73 -3.65 -6.33
N SER A 116 8.17 -3.21 -5.15
CA SER A 116 9.36 -3.74 -4.49
C SER A 116 8.95 -4.58 -3.29
N GLU A 117 9.54 -5.75 -3.14
CA GLU A 117 9.49 -6.49 -1.89
C GLU A 117 10.35 -5.76 -0.85
N VAL A 118 9.79 -5.49 0.32
CA VAL A 118 10.50 -4.90 1.46
C VAL A 118 10.79 -6.02 2.44
N SER A 119 11.99 -6.61 2.34
CA SER A 119 12.41 -7.73 3.17
C SER A 119 13.90 -7.66 3.49
N ASN A 120 14.31 -8.29 4.59
CA ASN A 120 15.73 -8.35 4.93
C ASN A 120 16.43 -9.36 4.03
N GLN A 121 16.98 -8.89 2.91
CA GLN A 121 17.72 -9.69 1.94
C GLN A 121 19.23 -9.78 2.26
N GLY A 122 19.66 -9.31 3.44
CA GLY A 122 21.05 -9.44 3.90
C GLY A 122 22.05 -8.47 3.25
N THR A 123 21.59 -7.41 2.58
CA THR A 123 22.47 -6.39 1.98
C THR A 123 22.96 -5.37 3.02
N LYS A 124 24.20 -4.91 2.90
CA LYS A 124 24.79 -3.92 3.81
C LYS A 124 24.31 -2.50 3.47
N TYR A 125 23.47 -1.91 4.32
CA TYR A 125 22.87 -0.57 4.19
C TYR A 125 23.86 0.59 3.91
N ARG A 126 25.13 0.49 4.33
CA ARG A 126 26.15 1.54 4.17
C ARG A 126 27.08 1.37 2.95
N ALA A 127 26.76 0.49 2.02
CA ALA A 127 27.43 0.46 0.72
C ALA A 127 26.79 1.48 -0.23
N ALA A 128 27.53 1.96 -1.24
CA ALA A 128 27.06 2.99 -2.19
C ALA A 128 25.81 2.57 -3.01
N ASP A 129 25.41 1.30 -2.91
CA ASP A 129 24.28 0.63 -3.54
C ASP A 129 23.22 0.11 -2.54
N GLY A 130 23.44 0.27 -1.23
CA GLY A 130 22.53 -0.18 -0.18
C GLY A 130 21.19 0.58 -0.24
N ARG A 131 20.08 -0.15 -0.35
CA ARG A 131 18.73 0.40 -0.27
C ARG A 131 18.06 -0.08 1.01
N GLY A 132 17.33 0.80 1.70
CA GLY A 132 16.74 0.47 2.99
C GLY A 132 15.69 -0.66 2.94
N TYR A 133 15.05 -0.88 1.80
CA TYR A 133 14.06 -1.96 1.64
C TYR A 133 14.66 -3.38 1.66
N SER A 134 15.98 -3.53 1.54
CA SER A 134 16.65 -4.83 1.42
C SER A 134 17.47 -5.25 2.65
N SER A 135 17.35 -4.51 3.77
CA SER A 135 18.11 -4.75 5.00
C SER A 135 17.26 -4.55 6.26
N ASN A 136 17.71 -5.06 7.41
CA ASN A 136 17.11 -4.77 8.73
C ASN A 136 17.67 -3.49 9.39
N ALA A 137 18.40 -2.66 8.64
CA ALA A 137 19.00 -1.44 9.17
C ALA A 137 17.93 -0.39 9.49
N LYS A 138 18.21 0.45 10.49
CA LYS A 138 17.40 1.62 10.78
C LYS A 138 17.40 2.55 9.56
N LEU A 139 16.20 2.85 9.05
CA LEU A 139 15.96 3.86 8.03
C LEU A 139 15.95 5.25 8.66
N ASP A 140 16.62 6.20 8.03
CA ASP A 140 16.53 7.62 8.37
C ASP A 140 15.24 8.21 7.79
N PHE A 141 14.78 9.34 8.35
CA PHE A 141 13.63 10.05 7.82
C PHE A 141 13.90 10.53 6.39
N HIS A 142 12.97 10.24 5.48
CA HIS A 142 13.04 10.62 4.08
C HIS A 142 11.62 10.74 3.50
N THR A 143 11.55 11.31 2.31
CA THR A 143 10.37 11.27 1.44
C THR A 143 10.80 10.66 0.12
N ASP A 144 9.93 9.86 -0.47
CA ASP A 144 10.14 9.32 -1.80
C ASP A 144 9.78 10.36 -2.87
N SER A 145 10.38 10.23 -4.05
CA SER A 145 10.08 11.09 -5.20
C SER A 145 8.76 10.67 -5.88
N CYS A 146 7.65 10.75 -5.15
CA CYS A 146 6.30 10.43 -5.59
C CYS A 146 5.25 11.22 -4.80
N ASP A 147 4.02 11.28 -5.30
CA ASP A 147 2.91 11.94 -4.62
C ASP A 147 2.34 11.09 -3.47
N LEU A 148 2.35 9.75 -3.62
CA LEU A 148 1.82 8.81 -2.64
C LEU A 148 2.57 7.47 -2.70
N ALA A 149 2.99 6.99 -1.54
CA ALA A 149 3.59 5.68 -1.38
C ALA A 149 2.59 4.70 -0.74
N PHE A 150 2.42 3.53 -1.35
CA PHE A 150 1.63 2.42 -0.81
C PHE A 150 2.56 1.39 -0.19
N LEU A 151 2.31 1.02 1.06
CA LEU A 151 3.01 -0.05 1.75
C LEU A 151 2.00 -1.06 2.28
N ALA A 152 2.22 -2.34 2.00
CA ALA A 152 1.34 -3.44 2.38
C ALA A 152 2.13 -4.54 3.09
N CYS A 153 1.50 -5.19 4.07
CA CYS A 153 2.06 -6.23 4.92
C CYS A 153 1.25 -7.53 4.75
#